data_AF-A0A4Y9XQV8-F1
#
_entry.id   AF-A0A4Y9XQV8-F1
#
_cell.length_a   1.000
_cell.length_b   1.000
_cell.length_c   1.000
_cell.angle_alpha   90.00
_cell.angle_beta   90.00
_cell.angle_gamma   90.00
#
_symmetry.space_group_name_H-M   'P 1'
#
loop_
_entity.id
_entity.type
_entity.pdbx_description
1 polymer ?
#
loop_
_entity_poly.entity_id
_entity_poly.type
_entity_poly.pdbx_seq_one_letter_code
_entity_poly.pdbx_strand_id
1 'polypeptide(L)'
;MAPVRLRHPKGVSTLQVDFDSTVLDLQQQIFSVSEIPPSAQDLKTGYPPKPLTGVIPDLPVSSLGLVAGDQLIVTQKAGAGSAPPPVHASTRPPLPHDPGANIINPPASIPASHGAFSDAFGASPSAGVNAGAGDGPDYVPTDGGYLVHRIVPDDNSCLFSSVALVFEQDMSKAPKIRQLVADAIRNDAETWSEVILGRPRNDYISTILSPNSWGGAIELSIVAAHYRTEIASIDVETGRVDYFSPPAGQATTGNRVLLIYSGIHYDAAVIAPEVGAPAEWCMSIVPVVGEGDSDPMIAALKKLAEKLRAKKAYTNTATFDLKCEICGKGLKGEKEARSHASETGHTSFGEF
;
A
#
# COMPACT_ATOMS: atom_id res chain seq x y z
N MET A 1 31.53 1.64 -36.72
CA MET A 1 30.66 2.45 -35.84
C MET A 1 29.18 2.33 -36.21
N ALA A 2 28.33 2.04 -35.24
CA ALA A 2 26.87 1.99 -35.38
C ALA A 2 26.18 2.81 -34.27
N PRO A 3 25.00 3.40 -34.54
CA PRO A 3 24.26 4.14 -33.53
C PRO A 3 23.62 3.18 -32.52
N VAL A 4 23.90 3.40 -31.25
CA VAL A 4 23.29 2.71 -30.10
C VAL A 4 22.63 3.75 -29.21
N ARG A 5 21.37 3.52 -28.84
CA ARG A 5 20.61 4.47 -28.01
C ARG A 5 20.94 4.23 -26.54
N LEU A 6 21.55 5.21 -25.88
CA LEU A 6 21.88 5.17 -24.46
C LEU A 6 20.79 5.86 -23.63
N ARG A 7 20.19 5.16 -22.66
CA ARG A 7 19.40 5.77 -21.59
C ARG A 7 20.23 5.83 -20.33
N HIS A 8 20.36 7.02 -19.76
CA HIS A 8 21.09 7.30 -18.53
C HIS A 8 20.24 8.18 -17.61
N PRO A 9 20.59 8.34 -16.32
CA PRO A 9 19.75 9.08 -15.36
C PRO A 9 19.46 10.53 -15.76
N LYS A 10 20.33 11.15 -16.57
CA LYS A 10 20.18 12.52 -17.06
C LYS A 10 19.37 12.65 -18.36
N GLY A 11 18.94 11.54 -18.96
CA GLY A 11 18.15 11.56 -20.20
C GLY A 11 18.53 10.46 -21.20
N VAL A 12 18.30 10.74 -22.48
CA VAL A 12 18.55 9.78 -23.56
C VAL A 12 19.49 10.40 -24.59
N SER A 13 20.56 9.70 -24.91
CA SER A 13 21.60 10.11 -25.85
C SER A 13 21.85 9.00 -26.88
N THR A 14 22.50 9.32 -28.00
CA THR A 14 22.91 8.31 -29.00
C THR A 14 24.42 8.24 -29.05
N LEU A 15 24.98 7.05 -28.84
CA LEU A 15 26.41 6.78 -28.95
C LEU A 15 26.74 6.18 -30.32
N GLN A 16 27.91 6.54 -30.86
CA GLN A 16 28.48 5.89 -32.05
C GLN A 16 29.46 4.83 -31.59
N VAL A 17 29.00 3.58 -31.53
CA VAL A 17 29.76 2.48 -30.95
C VAL A 17 30.49 1.72 -32.04
N ASP A 18 31.79 1.52 -31.87
CA ASP A 18 32.57 0.66 -32.76
C ASP A 18 32.64 -0.76 -32.19
N PHE A 19 32.07 -1.74 -32.87
CA PHE A 19 31.94 -3.10 -32.31
C PHE A 19 33.25 -3.88 -32.21
N ASP A 20 34.28 -3.41 -32.91
CA ASP A 20 35.65 -3.92 -32.84
C ASP A 20 36.50 -3.25 -31.73
N SER A 21 35.98 -2.18 -31.11
CA SER A 21 36.63 -1.52 -29.97
C SER A 21 36.40 -2.29 -28.66
N THR A 22 37.18 -1.94 -27.63
CA THR A 22 37.09 -2.62 -26.34
C THR A 22 35.87 -2.17 -25.53
N VAL A 23 35.40 -3.03 -24.63
CA VAL A 23 34.33 -2.68 -23.68
C VAL A 23 34.74 -1.49 -22.80
N LEU A 24 36.03 -1.35 -22.46
CA LEU A 24 36.54 -0.20 -21.74
C LEU A 24 36.33 1.12 -22.50
N ASP A 25 36.59 1.13 -23.81
CA ASP A 25 36.39 2.31 -24.65
C ASP A 25 34.91 2.72 -24.68
N LEU A 26 34.01 1.74 -24.77
CA LEU A 26 32.56 1.96 -24.66
C LEU A 26 32.19 2.54 -23.29
N GLN A 27 32.73 2.00 -22.19
CA GLN A 27 32.48 2.53 -20.84
C GLN A 27 33.00 3.97 -20.67
N GLN A 28 34.12 4.33 -21.30
CA GLN A 28 34.63 5.70 -21.29
C GLN A 28 33.75 6.66 -22.10
N GLN A 29 33.20 6.21 -23.23
CA GLN A 29 32.21 6.99 -23.98
C GLN A 29 30.93 7.20 -23.18
N ILE A 30 30.45 6.17 -22.48
CA ILE A 30 29.30 6.26 -21.58
C ILE A 30 29.59 7.23 -20.43
N PHE A 31 30.78 7.20 -19.84
CA PHE A 31 31.19 8.15 -18.80
C PHE A 31 31.14 9.59 -19.30
N SER A 32 31.63 9.85 -20.52
CA SER A 32 31.65 11.19 -21.10
C SER A 32 30.27 11.84 -21.25
N VAL A 33 29.20 11.03 -21.31
CA VAL A 33 27.81 11.50 -21.48
C VAL A 33 26.97 11.37 -20.19
N SER A 34 27.21 10.32 -19.40
CA SER A 34 26.43 10.03 -18.18
C SER A 34 27.07 10.57 -16.90
N GLU A 35 28.37 10.89 -16.93
CA GLU A 35 29.23 11.19 -15.77
C GLU A 35 29.34 10.04 -14.74
N ILE A 36 28.91 8.82 -15.10
CA ILE A 36 29.05 7.64 -14.24
C ILE A 36 30.39 6.95 -14.55
N PRO A 37 31.33 6.85 -13.60
CA PRO A 37 32.65 6.28 -13.87
C PRO A 37 32.55 4.77 -14.22
N PRO A 38 33.44 4.23 -15.09
CA PRO A 38 33.35 2.84 -15.56
C PRO A 38 33.19 1.78 -14.45
N SER A 39 33.87 1.98 -13.31
CA SER A 39 33.79 1.08 -12.14
C SER A 39 32.44 1.07 -11.45
N ALA A 40 31.61 2.09 -11.68
CA ALA A 40 30.26 2.22 -11.14
C ALA A 40 29.19 2.11 -12.22
N GLN A 41 29.50 1.71 -13.47
CA GLN A 41 28.48 1.53 -14.50
C GLN A 41 27.82 0.14 -14.38
N ASP A 42 26.50 0.13 -14.22
CA ASP A 42 25.65 -1.05 -14.38
C ASP A 42 24.93 -0.95 -15.73
N LEU A 43 25.27 -1.83 -16.68
CA LEU A 43 24.80 -1.78 -18.07
C LEU A 43 23.73 -2.84 -18.32
N LYS A 44 22.60 -2.46 -18.94
CA LYS A 44 21.48 -3.34 -19.28
C LYS A 44 21.07 -3.17 -20.75
N THR A 45 20.63 -4.24 -21.41
CA THR A 45 20.12 -4.21 -22.79
C THR A 45 18.85 -5.07 -22.96
N GLY A 46 18.11 -4.85 -24.05
CA GLY A 46 16.92 -5.63 -24.43
C GLY A 46 15.61 -5.23 -23.71
N TYR A 47 14.52 -5.93 -24.05
CA TYR A 47 13.23 -5.83 -23.38
C TYR A 47 12.70 -7.21 -22.98
N PRO A 48 12.43 -7.47 -21.69
CA PRO A 48 12.70 -6.60 -20.54
C PRO A 48 14.23 -6.36 -20.35
N PRO A 49 14.67 -5.22 -19.77
CA PRO A 49 16.09 -4.89 -19.63
C PRO A 49 16.85 -5.92 -18.81
N LYS A 50 17.78 -6.63 -19.44
CA LYS A 50 18.63 -7.63 -18.80
C LYS A 50 20.02 -7.05 -18.56
N PRO A 51 20.62 -7.26 -17.37
CA PRO A 51 22.00 -6.85 -17.12
C PRO A 51 22.94 -7.56 -18.10
N LEU A 52 23.89 -6.81 -18.65
CA LEU A 52 24.99 -7.38 -19.40
C LEU A 52 25.89 -8.11 -18.41
N THR A 53 25.76 -9.42 -18.35
CA THR A 53 26.59 -10.29 -17.52
C THR A 53 27.93 -10.50 -18.21
N GLY A 54 29.05 -10.24 -17.51
CA GLY A 54 30.40 -10.49 -18.05
C GLY A 54 31.01 -9.31 -18.81
N VAL A 55 30.74 -8.06 -18.38
CA VAL A 55 31.43 -6.86 -18.87
C VAL A 55 32.91 -6.93 -18.50
N ILE A 56 33.73 -7.50 -19.40
CA ILE A 56 35.18 -7.60 -19.25
C ILE A 56 35.81 -6.46 -20.08
N PRO A 57 36.54 -5.51 -19.45
CA PRO A 57 37.02 -4.30 -20.11
C PRO A 57 37.83 -4.54 -21.40
N ASP A 58 38.63 -5.60 -21.43
CA ASP A 58 39.56 -5.89 -22.54
C ASP A 58 38.93 -6.70 -23.69
N LEU A 59 37.68 -7.15 -23.56
CA LEU A 59 36.98 -7.86 -24.64
C LEU A 59 36.40 -6.87 -25.65
N PRO A 60 36.18 -7.30 -26.91
CA PRO A 60 35.52 -6.46 -27.90
C PRO A 60 34.05 -6.26 -27.55
N VAL A 61 33.48 -5.11 -27.89
CA VAL A 61 32.06 -4.78 -27.61
C VAL A 61 31.09 -5.78 -28.24
N SER A 62 31.45 -6.40 -29.38
CA SER A 62 30.68 -7.48 -30.00
C SER A 62 30.43 -8.68 -29.06
N SER A 63 31.30 -8.91 -28.06
CA SER A 63 31.11 -9.96 -27.05
C SER A 63 29.93 -9.70 -26.10
N LEU A 64 29.45 -8.45 -26.02
CA LEU A 64 28.27 -8.08 -25.24
C LEU A 64 26.94 -8.40 -25.94
N GLY A 65 26.99 -8.92 -27.18
CA GLY A 65 25.81 -9.29 -27.95
C GLY A 65 24.96 -8.09 -28.40
N LEU A 66 25.55 -6.89 -28.44
CA LEU A 66 24.88 -5.67 -28.91
C LEU A 66 24.84 -5.63 -30.44
N VAL A 67 23.69 -5.27 -31.00
CA VAL A 67 23.52 -5.02 -32.44
C VAL A 67 23.19 -3.56 -32.73
N ALA A 68 23.39 -3.13 -33.98
CA ALA A 68 23.06 -1.77 -34.40
C ALA A 68 21.56 -1.47 -34.20
N GLY A 69 21.25 -0.37 -33.52
CA GLY A 69 19.87 0.00 -33.17
C GLY A 69 19.40 -0.48 -31.79
N ASP A 70 20.23 -1.26 -31.07
CA ASP A 70 19.92 -1.64 -29.70
C ASP A 70 19.90 -0.45 -28.74
N GLN A 71 19.17 -0.66 -27.65
CA GLN A 71 19.07 0.30 -26.56
C GLN A 71 19.85 -0.20 -25.34
N LEU A 72 20.86 0.58 -24.96
CA LEU A 72 21.65 0.37 -23.76
C LEU A 72 21.14 1.27 -22.63
N ILE A 73 20.98 0.72 -21.44
CA ILE A 73 20.61 1.47 -20.23
C ILE A 73 21.80 1.42 -19.27
N VAL A 74 22.24 2.57 -18.78
CA VAL A 74 23.30 2.68 -17.76
C VAL A 74 22.73 3.24 -16.46
N THR A 75 23.04 2.59 -15.34
CA THR A 75 22.75 3.05 -13.98
C THR A 75 24.00 2.98 -13.11
N GLN A 76 24.04 3.69 -11.98
CA GLN A 76 25.21 3.68 -11.09
C GLN A 76 25.15 2.50 -10.10
N LYS A 77 26.20 1.68 -10.03
CA LYS A 77 26.37 0.58 -9.09
C LYS A 77 26.86 1.10 -7.74
N ALA A 78 26.16 0.75 -6.66
CA ALA A 78 26.60 1.06 -5.29
C ALA A 78 27.84 0.24 -4.91
N GLY A 79 28.87 0.90 -4.37
CA GLY A 79 30.16 0.30 -4.02
C GLY A 79 30.07 -0.74 -2.89
N ALA A 80 30.87 -1.79 -3.01
CA ALA A 80 30.86 -2.98 -2.17
C ALA A 80 31.50 -2.78 -0.78
N GLY A 81 30.85 -3.34 0.23
CA GLY A 81 31.41 -3.66 1.54
C GLY A 81 30.87 -5.00 2.05
N SER A 82 31.70 -6.04 1.96
CA SER A 82 31.67 -7.36 2.64
C SER A 82 30.55 -8.40 2.33
N ALA A 83 30.99 -9.51 1.71
CA ALA A 83 30.45 -10.89 1.72
C ALA A 83 31.69 -11.87 1.74
N PRO A 84 31.65 -13.24 1.87
CA PRO A 84 30.57 -14.23 1.58
C PRO A 84 30.59 -15.55 2.47
N PRO A 85 30.23 -16.80 2.03
CA PRO A 85 28.91 -17.52 2.07
C PRO A 85 29.02 -19.02 2.58
N PRO A 86 28.19 -20.06 2.21
CA PRO A 86 26.83 -20.18 1.61
C PRO A 86 25.88 -21.18 2.33
N VAL A 87 24.56 -21.17 2.00
CA VAL A 87 23.80 -22.38 1.55
C VAL A 87 22.46 -21.96 0.91
N HIS A 88 22.11 -22.69 -0.15
CA HIS A 88 20.92 -22.57 -0.98
C HIS A 88 19.61 -22.86 -0.24
N ALA A 89 18.56 -22.09 -0.52
CA ALA A 89 17.22 -22.59 -0.89
C ALA A 89 16.28 -21.42 -1.22
N SER A 90 15.49 -21.59 -2.29
CA SER A 90 14.41 -20.70 -2.74
C SER A 90 13.52 -20.19 -1.61
N THR A 91 13.23 -18.89 -1.56
CA THR A 91 12.15 -18.30 -0.72
C THR A 91 11.60 -17.07 -1.47
N ARG A 92 10.42 -17.20 -2.09
CA ARG A 92 9.09 -16.80 -1.58
C ARG A 92 9.03 -15.33 -1.13
N PRO A 93 8.18 -14.46 -1.73
CA PRO A 93 7.93 -13.12 -1.20
C PRO A 93 7.43 -13.20 0.25
N PRO A 94 7.87 -12.32 1.15
CA PRO A 94 7.35 -12.30 2.52
C PRO A 94 5.92 -11.77 2.50
N LEU A 95 4.96 -12.67 2.74
CA LEU A 95 3.69 -12.31 3.37
C LEU A 95 3.93 -12.18 4.88
N PRO A 96 3.23 -11.30 5.59
CA PRO A 96 3.46 -11.08 7.01
C PRO A 96 3.03 -12.28 7.84
N HIS A 97 3.97 -13.19 8.05
CA HIS A 97 4.08 -14.02 9.24
C HIS A 97 5.49 -13.78 9.78
N ASP A 98 5.69 -12.58 10.33
CA ASP A 98 6.78 -12.32 11.25
C ASP A 98 6.18 -12.46 12.66
N PRO A 99 6.62 -13.41 13.50
CA PRO A 99 6.18 -13.51 14.89
C PRO A 99 6.56 -12.28 15.74
N GLY A 100 7.21 -11.25 15.17
CA GLY A 100 7.46 -9.94 15.78
C GLY A 100 6.76 -8.73 15.14
N ALA A 101 6.02 -8.87 14.02
CA ALA A 101 5.33 -7.73 13.40
C ALA A 101 3.91 -7.58 13.97
N ASN A 102 3.74 -6.64 14.90
CA ASN A 102 2.42 -6.18 15.35
C ASN A 102 1.73 -5.45 14.19
N ILE A 103 1.02 -6.17 13.31
CA ILE A 103 0.03 -5.59 12.40
C ILE A 103 -1.28 -5.48 13.19
N ILE A 104 -1.71 -4.25 13.46
CA ILE A 104 -2.97 -3.96 14.19
C ILE A 104 -4.16 -3.94 13.23
N ASN A 105 -3.96 -3.77 11.92
CA ASN A 105 -5.04 -3.90 10.94
C ASN A 105 -5.37 -5.39 10.78
N PRO A 106 -6.47 -5.89 11.37
CA PRO A 106 -6.76 -7.32 11.30
C PRO A 106 -6.95 -7.73 9.82
N PRO A 107 -6.72 -9.00 9.48
CA PRO A 107 -7.25 -9.57 8.24
C PRO A 107 -8.77 -9.56 8.35
N ALA A 108 -9.39 -8.42 8.04
CA ALA A 108 -10.83 -8.29 8.04
C ALA A 108 -11.37 -9.00 6.82
N SER A 109 -11.63 -10.28 7.03
CA SER A 109 -12.82 -10.94 6.52
C SER A 109 -13.39 -11.68 7.70
N ILE A 110 -14.03 -10.97 8.63
CA ILE A 110 -14.89 -11.64 9.60
C ILE A 110 -16.17 -11.96 8.81
N PRO A 111 -16.57 -13.23 8.65
CA PRO A 111 -17.90 -13.49 8.12
C PRO A 111 -18.87 -12.94 9.18
N ALA A 112 -19.98 -12.34 8.77
CA ALA A 112 -21.15 -12.44 9.62
C ALA A 112 -21.45 -13.95 9.72
N SER A 113 -20.83 -14.65 10.68
CA SER A 113 -21.15 -16.04 10.97
C SER A 113 -22.67 -16.05 11.14
N HIS A 114 -23.36 -16.93 10.42
CA HIS A 114 -24.80 -17.11 10.48
C HIS A 114 -25.33 -16.84 11.90
N GLY A 115 -25.85 -15.63 12.12
CA GLY A 115 -26.08 -15.06 13.45
C GLY A 115 -25.24 -13.81 13.76
N ALA A 116 -25.67 -12.66 13.21
CA ALA A 116 -25.73 -11.35 13.88
C ALA A 116 -24.47 -10.74 14.54
N PHE A 117 -23.25 -11.22 14.30
CA PHE A 117 -22.04 -10.54 14.77
C PHE A 117 -21.75 -9.22 14.04
N SER A 118 -22.23 -9.06 12.79
CA SER A 118 -22.13 -7.81 12.03
C SER A 118 -23.08 -6.72 12.56
N ASP A 119 -24.22 -7.11 13.13
CA ASP A 119 -25.21 -6.17 13.65
C ASP A 119 -24.83 -5.64 15.05
N ALA A 120 -23.92 -6.33 15.75
CA ALA A 120 -23.39 -5.92 17.04
C ALA A 120 -22.42 -4.73 16.96
N PHE A 121 -21.73 -4.59 15.82
CA PHE A 121 -20.75 -3.51 15.60
C PHE A 121 -21.23 -2.53 14.51
N GLY A 122 -22.22 -2.91 13.70
CA GLY A 122 -22.86 -2.05 12.70
C GLY A 122 -23.83 -1.00 13.29
N ALA A 123 -24.00 -0.98 14.60
CA ALA A 123 -24.69 0.07 15.33
C ALA A 123 -23.87 0.47 16.56
N SER A 124 -22.66 0.99 16.35
CA SER A 124 -22.12 1.88 17.38
C SER A 124 -23.08 3.06 17.51
N PRO A 125 -23.57 3.41 18.72
CA PRO A 125 -24.08 4.76 18.91
C PRO A 125 -22.92 5.65 18.48
N SER A 126 -23.18 6.57 17.56
CA SER A 126 -22.20 7.53 17.09
C SER A 126 -21.33 7.92 18.28
N ALA A 127 -20.06 7.46 18.29
CA ALA A 127 -19.07 8.18 19.04
C ALA A 127 -19.17 9.54 18.38
N GLY A 128 -19.94 10.41 19.03
CA GLY A 128 -20.18 11.74 18.57
C GLY A 128 -18.80 12.35 18.53
N VAL A 129 -18.21 12.32 17.34
CA VAL A 129 -17.70 13.54 16.75
C VAL A 129 -18.90 14.47 16.78
N ASN A 130 -19.15 15.03 17.97
CA ASN A 130 -19.57 16.39 18.10
C ASN A 130 -18.80 17.09 17.00
N ALA A 131 -19.54 17.66 16.05
CA ALA A 131 -19.14 18.87 15.38
C ALA A 131 -18.80 19.89 16.47
N GLY A 132 -17.63 19.70 17.09
CA GLY A 132 -17.13 20.47 18.20
C GLY A 132 -16.51 21.68 17.58
N ALA A 133 -17.32 22.72 17.41
CA ALA A 133 -16.92 24.12 17.27
C ALA A 133 -15.68 24.36 16.40
N GLY A 134 -15.75 23.88 15.15
CA GLY A 134 -14.83 24.17 14.06
C GLY A 134 -15.48 23.66 12.78
N ASP A 135 -15.96 24.57 11.94
CA ASP A 135 -16.94 24.34 10.85
C ASP A 135 -16.38 23.56 9.64
N GLY A 136 -15.43 22.64 9.83
CA GLY A 136 -14.76 21.96 8.73
C GLY A 136 -13.96 20.71 9.11
N PRO A 137 -13.52 19.93 8.09
CA PRO A 137 -12.75 18.70 8.30
C PRO A 137 -11.40 18.97 8.98
N ASP A 138 -10.88 17.99 9.70
CA ASP A 138 -9.52 18.06 10.25
C ASP A 138 -8.48 18.11 9.13
N TYR A 139 -7.47 18.96 9.31
CA TYR A 139 -6.42 19.13 8.31
C TYR A 139 -5.06 19.48 8.92
N VAL A 140 -4.00 19.28 8.13
CA VAL A 140 -2.66 19.80 8.40
C VAL A 140 -2.10 20.53 7.17
N PRO A 141 -1.39 21.66 7.34
CA PRO A 141 -0.72 22.32 6.22
C PRO A 141 0.37 21.43 5.59
N THR A 142 0.49 21.48 4.27
CA THR A 142 1.57 20.86 3.49
C THR A 142 2.24 21.92 2.61
N ASP A 143 3.33 21.57 1.93
CA ASP A 143 3.87 22.44 0.90
C ASP A 143 2.86 22.51 -0.27
N GLY A 144 2.34 23.72 -0.54
CA GLY A 144 1.36 23.94 -1.61
C GLY A 144 -0.10 23.58 -1.31
N GLY A 145 -0.50 23.31 -0.06
CA GLY A 145 -1.91 23.05 0.27
C GLY A 145 -2.16 22.52 1.68
N TYR A 146 -3.18 21.68 1.81
CA TYR A 146 -3.61 21.08 3.07
C TYR A 146 -3.88 19.59 2.88
N LEU A 147 -3.33 18.74 3.75
CA LEU A 147 -3.75 17.35 3.86
C LEU A 147 -4.99 17.31 4.76
N VAL A 148 -6.13 16.92 4.17
CA VAL A 148 -7.46 16.98 4.78
C VAL A 148 -7.99 15.57 5.02
N HIS A 149 -8.51 15.33 6.22
CA HIS A 149 -9.27 14.13 6.57
C HIS A 149 -10.65 14.18 5.90
N ARG A 150 -10.91 13.22 5.01
CA ARG A 150 -12.19 13.05 4.32
C ARG A 150 -12.91 11.84 4.90
N ILE A 151 -13.92 12.15 5.72
CA ILE A 151 -14.79 11.16 6.35
C ILE A 151 -15.68 10.51 5.30
N VAL A 152 -15.74 9.19 5.28
CA VAL A 152 -16.67 8.39 4.46
C VAL A 152 -17.83 7.86 5.32
N PRO A 153 -18.96 7.42 4.72
CA PRO A 153 -20.07 6.84 5.47
C PRO A 153 -19.64 5.63 6.32
N ASP A 154 -20.21 5.55 7.52
CA ASP A 154 -20.02 4.42 8.44
C ASP A 154 -21.05 3.32 8.13
N ASP A 155 -20.82 2.58 7.05
CA ASP A 155 -21.79 1.65 6.45
C ASP A 155 -21.24 0.23 6.17
N ASN A 156 -20.32 -0.27 7.01
CA ASN A 156 -19.56 -1.52 6.82
C ASN A 156 -18.75 -1.58 5.51
N SER A 157 -18.83 -0.56 4.66
CA SER A 157 -18.12 -0.44 3.39
C SER A 157 -17.07 0.66 3.42
N CYS A 158 -16.78 1.26 4.58
CA CYS A 158 -15.87 2.39 4.74
C CYS A 158 -14.49 2.19 4.09
N LEU A 159 -13.89 0.99 4.18
CA LEU A 159 -12.65 0.67 3.45
C LEU A 159 -12.83 0.85 1.94
N PHE A 160 -13.86 0.22 1.37
CA PHE A 160 -14.13 0.24 -0.07
C PHE A 160 -14.55 1.62 -0.55
N SER A 161 -15.31 2.36 0.26
CA SER A 161 -15.69 3.75 0.01
C SER A 161 -14.47 4.67 0.02
N SER A 162 -13.55 4.48 0.97
CA SER A 162 -12.28 5.24 1.04
C SER A 162 -11.37 4.93 -0.14
N VAL A 163 -11.24 3.65 -0.51
CA VAL A 163 -10.47 3.22 -1.70
C VAL A 163 -11.09 3.78 -2.97
N ALA A 164 -12.42 3.70 -3.11
CA ALA A 164 -13.14 4.24 -4.26
C ALA A 164 -13.01 5.77 -4.33
N LEU A 165 -13.03 6.46 -3.20
CA LEU A 165 -12.75 7.90 -3.15
C LEU A 165 -11.34 8.21 -3.69
N VAL A 166 -10.30 7.54 -3.20
CA VAL A 166 -8.92 7.92 -3.56
C VAL A 166 -8.51 7.49 -4.97
N PHE A 167 -9.02 6.38 -5.49
CA PHE A 167 -8.66 5.90 -6.83
C PHE A 167 -9.67 6.26 -7.92
N GLU A 168 -10.95 6.34 -7.58
CA GLU A 168 -12.03 6.54 -8.56
C GLU A 168 -12.73 7.89 -8.41
N GLN A 169 -12.35 8.70 -7.41
CA GLN A 169 -12.95 9.99 -7.04
C GLN A 169 -14.46 9.92 -6.81
N ASP A 170 -14.96 8.74 -6.40
CA ASP A 170 -16.38 8.47 -6.26
C ASP A 170 -16.62 7.30 -5.29
N MET A 171 -17.11 7.61 -4.09
CA MET A 171 -17.40 6.61 -3.04
C MET A 171 -18.49 5.62 -3.47
N SER A 172 -19.40 6.00 -4.38
CA SER A 172 -20.50 5.13 -4.82
C SER A 172 -20.00 3.88 -5.57
N LYS A 173 -18.72 3.87 -5.96
CA LYS A 173 -18.05 2.74 -6.60
C LYS A 173 -17.47 1.72 -5.60
N ALA A 174 -17.75 1.83 -4.31
CA ALA A 174 -17.40 0.78 -3.34
C ALA A 174 -17.76 -0.66 -3.80
N PRO A 175 -18.94 -0.93 -4.41
CA PRO A 175 -19.26 -2.25 -4.96
C PRO A 175 -18.32 -2.70 -6.09
N LYS A 176 -17.83 -1.77 -6.92
CA LYS A 176 -16.84 -2.05 -7.97
C LYS A 176 -15.51 -2.51 -7.36
N ILE A 177 -15.08 -1.88 -6.25
CA ILE A 177 -13.85 -2.28 -5.55
C ILE A 177 -14.01 -3.67 -4.92
N ARG A 178 -15.17 -3.99 -4.32
CA ARG A 178 -15.47 -5.35 -3.82
C ARG A 178 -15.39 -6.39 -4.95
N GLN A 179 -15.96 -6.07 -6.11
CA GLN A 179 -15.92 -6.96 -7.28
C GLN A 179 -14.49 -7.18 -7.78
N LEU A 180 -13.68 -6.13 -7.84
CA LEU A 180 -12.26 -6.19 -8.19
C LEU A 180 -11.50 -7.14 -7.25
N VAL A 181 -11.73 -7.04 -5.94
CA VAL A 181 -11.13 -7.94 -4.95
C VAL A 181 -11.56 -9.39 -5.19
N ALA A 182 -12.86 -9.62 -5.33
CA ALA A 182 -13.40 -10.95 -5.58
C ALA A 182 -12.80 -11.58 -6.86
N ASP A 183 -12.64 -10.80 -7.92
CA ASP A 183 -12.08 -11.27 -9.18
C ASP A 183 -10.58 -11.57 -9.08
N ALA A 184 -9.81 -10.77 -8.34
CA ALA A 184 -8.40 -11.07 -8.08
C ALA A 184 -8.23 -12.41 -7.35
N ILE A 185 -9.06 -12.68 -6.34
CA ILE A 185 -9.05 -13.93 -5.58
C ILE A 185 -9.47 -15.13 -6.45
N ARG A 186 -10.45 -14.94 -7.35
CA ARG A 186 -10.86 -15.98 -8.31
C ARG A 186 -9.72 -16.35 -9.27
N ASN A 187 -9.03 -15.35 -9.78
CA ASN A 187 -8.07 -15.49 -10.88
C ASN A 187 -6.68 -15.96 -10.43
N ASP A 188 -6.34 -15.85 -9.14
CA ASP A 188 -5.06 -16.30 -8.60
C ASP A 188 -5.25 -17.15 -7.34
N ALA A 189 -5.58 -18.42 -7.57
CA ALA A 189 -5.82 -19.42 -6.52
C ALA A 189 -4.57 -19.74 -5.68
N GLU A 190 -3.39 -19.57 -6.28
CA GLU A 190 -2.11 -19.91 -5.67
C GLU A 190 -1.72 -18.85 -4.64
N THR A 191 -1.79 -17.58 -5.03
CA THR A 191 -1.56 -16.46 -4.11
C THR A 191 -2.68 -16.36 -3.09
N TRP A 192 -3.95 -16.48 -3.48
CA TRP A 192 -5.09 -16.33 -2.57
C TRP A 192 -5.62 -17.69 -2.09
N SER A 193 -4.71 -18.47 -1.49
CA SER A 193 -5.03 -19.76 -0.90
C SER A 193 -5.89 -19.63 0.37
N GLU A 194 -6.60 -20.70 0.76
CA GLU A 194 -7.44 -20.71 1.97
C GLU A 194 -6.66 -20.41 3.25
N VAL A 195 -5.36 -20.71 3.27
CA VAL A 195 -4.46 -20.39 4.38
C VAL A 195 -4.27 -18.87 4.50
N ILE A 196 -4.11 -18.19 3.36
CA ILE A 196 -3.94 -16.72 3.32
C ILE A 196 -5.28 -16.03 3.59
N LEU A 197 -6.37 -16.57 3.05
CA LEU A 197 -7.73 -16.04 3.24
C LEU A 197 -8.32 -16.37 4.62
N GLY A 198 -7.72 -17.32 5.35
CA GLY A 198 -8.21 -17.80 6.64
C GLY A 198 -9.56 -18.54 6.57
N ARG A 199 -10.03 -18.92 5.38
CA ARG A 199 -11.30 -19.63 5.13
C ARG A 199 -11.36 -20.22 3.71
N PRO A 200 -12.38 -21.05 3.40
CA PRO A 200 -12.62 -21.51 2.04
C PRO A 200 -12.78 -20.36 1.06
N ARG A 201 -12.07 -20.44 -0.07
CA ARG A 201 -11.97 -19.33 -1.03
C ARG A 201 -13.33 -18.85 -1.56
N ASN A 202 -14.24 -19.79 -1.86
CA ASN A 202 -15.59 -19.45 -2.32
C ASN A 202 -16.40 -18.69 -1.25
N ASP A 203 -16.22 -19.05 0.02
CA ASP A 203 -16.88 -18.38 1.14
C ASP A 203 -16.30 -16.98 1.36
N TYR A 204 -14.99 -16.80 1.14
CA TYR A 204 -14.36 -15.48 1.15
C TYR A 204 -14.93 -14.58 0.06
N ILE A 205 -14.98 -15.10 -1.17
CA ILE A 205 -15.50 -14.37 -2.34
C ILE A 205 -16.96 -13.95 -2.12
N SER A 206 -17.82 -14.85 -1.62
CA SER A 206 -19.21 -14.51 -1.34
C SER A 206 -19.35 -13.49 -0.22
N THR A 207 -18.52 -13.62 0.83
CA THR A 207 -18.48 -12.67 1.95
C THR A 207 -18.08 -11.28 1.48
N ILE A 208 -16.97 -11.14 0.75
CA ILE A 208 -16.39 -9.83 0.41
C ILE A 208 -17.24 -9.03 -0.58
N LEU A 209 -18.09 -9.71 -1.36
CA LEU A 209 -19.10 -9.09 -2.22
C LEU A 209 -20.29 -8.51 -1.43
N SER A 210 -20.51 -8.94 -0.19
CA SER A 210 -21.58 -8.43 0.66
C SER A 210 -21.24 -7.01 1.15
N PRO A 211 -22.18 -6.04 1.06
CA PRO A 211 -21.97 -4.69 1.59
C PRO A 211 -21.80 -4.65 3.12
N ASN A 212 -22.20 -5.71 3.82
CA ASN A 212 -22.14 -5.81 5.28
C ASN A 212 -20.83 -6.44 5.79
N SER A 213 -19.89 -6.74 4.88
CA SER A 213 -18.59 -7.31 5.25
C SER A 213 -17.51 -6.23 5.30
N TRP A 214 -16.71 -6.25 6.35
CA TRP A 214 -15.52 -5.40 6.44
C TRP A 214 -14.41 -6.00 5.58
N GLY A 215 -13.64 -5.12 4.93
CA GLY A 215 -12.36 -5.50 4.33
C GLY A 215 -11.20 -5.04 5.19
N GLY A 216 -9.98 -5.46 4.85
CA GLY A 216 -8.76 -5.04 5.54
C GLY A 216 -7.49 -5.24 4.71
N ALA A 217 -6.46 -5.82 5.34
CA ALA A 217 -5.13 -5.92 4.76
C ALA A 217 -5.07 -6.72 3.44
N ILE A 218 -5.89 -7.77 3.29
CA ILE A 218 -5.96 -8.57 2.06
C ILE A 218 -6.50 -7.72 0.91
N GLU A 219 -7.63 -7.04 1.13
CA GLU A 219 -8.26 -6.15 0.15
C GLU A 219 -7.30 -5.02 -0.25
N LEU A 220 -6.63 -4.38 0.71
CA LEU A 220 -5.66 -3.32 0.44
C LEU A 220 -4.47 -3.80 -0.39
N SER A 221 -3.96 -5.01 -0.13
CA SER A 221 -2.89 -5.62 -0.92
C SER A 221 -3.32 -5.87 -2.37
N ILE A 222 -4.54 -6.37 -2.57
CA ILE A 222 -5.11 -6.59 -3.90
C ILE A 222 -5.31 -5.27 -4.66
N VAL A 223 -5.87 -4.27 -3.99
CA VAL A 223 -6.12 -2.95 -4.57
C VAL A 223 -4.80 -2.28 -4.96
N ALA A 224 -3.78 -2.31 -4.10
CA ALA A 224 -2.46 -1.77 -4.39
C ALA A 224 -1.85 -2.42 -5.64
N ALA A 225 -1.95 -3.76 -5.76
CA ALA A 225 -1.49 -4.49 -6.93
C ALA A 225 -2.28 -4.11 -8.21
N HIS A 226 -3.60 -3.97 -8.11
CA HIS A 226 -4.46 -3.60 -9.24
C HIS A 226 -4.12 -2.21 -9.80
N TYR A 227 -4.05 -1.21 -8.93
CA TYR A 227 -3.75 0.17 -9.34
C TYR A 227 -2.24 0.45 -9.49
N ARG A 228 -1.39 -0.54 -9.21
CA ARG A 228 0.09 -0.43 -9.26
C ARG A 228 0.61 0.75 -8.43
N THR A 229 -0.11 1.09 -7.36
CA THR A 229 0.08 2.30 -6.58
C THR A 229 0.11 1.91 -5.10
N GLU A 230 1.03 2.48 -4.34
CA GLU A 230 1.15 2.21 -2.90
C GLU A 230 -0.07 2.75 -2.14
N ILE A 231 -0.48 2.05 -1.08
CA ILE A 231 -1.46 2.55 -0.12
C ILE A 231 -0.76 2.65 1.22
N ALA A 232 -0.70 3.86 1.79
CA ALA A 232 -0.22 4.07 3.15
C ALA A 232 -1.43 4.27 4.07
N SER A 233 -1.65 3.33 4.98
CA SER A 233 -2.72 3.39 5.99
C SER A 233 -2.11 3.73 7.35
N ILE A 234 -2.55 4.84 7.95
CA ILE A 234 -2.12 5.21 9.30
C ILE A 234 -3.14 4.74 10.34
N ASP A 235 -2.67 4.06 11.37
CA ASP A 235 -3.43 3.77 12.57
C ASP A 235 -3.43 5.02 13.48
N VAL A 236 -4.61 5.57 13.76
CA VAL A 236 -4.75 6.78 14.59
C VAL A 236 -4.27 6.55 16.01
N GLU A 237 -4.53 5.38 16.59
CA GLU A 237 -4.14 5.09 17.98
C GLU A 237 -2.62 5.10 18.12
N THR A 238 -1.93 4.37 17.25
CA THR A 238 -0.49 4.14 17.42
C THR A 238 0.37 5.13 16.64
N GLY A 239 -0.14 5.72 15.56
CA GLY A 239 0.63 6.49 14.58
C GLY A 239 1.50 5.61 13.68
N ARG A 240 1.35 4.28 13.74
CA ARG A 240 2.03 3.35 12.83
C ARG A 240 1.43 3.51 11.43
N VAL A 241 2.29 3.48 10.42
CA VAL A 241 1.88 3.47 9.02
C VAL A 241 2.13 2.08 8.44
N ASP A 242 1.08 1.46 7.95
CA ASP A 242 1.12 0.20 7.22
C ASP A 242 1.14 0.49 5.72
N TYR A 243 2.18 0.02 5.03
CA TYR A 243 2.39 0.23 3.60
C TYR A 243 2.00 -1.02 2.82
N PHE A 244 1.04 -0.85 1.90
CA PHE A 244 0.63 -1.87 0.94
C PHE A 244 1.18 -1.48 -0.43
N SER A 245 2.27 -2.14 -0.83
CA SER A 245 2.93 -1.87 -2.11
C SER A 245 2.58 -2.94 -3.14
N PRO A 246 2.58 -2.62 -4.45
CA PRO A 246 2.41 -3.62 -5.49
C PRO A 246 3.47 -4.75 -5.38
N PRO A 247 3.14 -6.00 -5.72
CA PRO A 247 4.05 -7.14 -5.69
C PRO A 247 5.41 -6.87 -6.35
N ALA A 248 6.45 -7.45 -5.77
CA ALA A 248 7.80 -7.38 -6.31
C ALA A 248 7.85 -7.88 -7.77
N GLY A 249 8.51 -7.13 -8.64
CA GLY A 249 8.57 -7.42 -10.08
C GLY A 249 7.42 -6.81 -10.89
N GLN A 250 6.40 -6.25 -10.26
CA GLN A 250 5.38 -5.45 -10.94
C GLN A 250 5.83 -3.98 -11.04
N ALA A 251 5.67 -3.37 -12.22
CA ALA A 251 5.99 -1.96 -12.41
C ALA A 251 5.00 -1.07 -11.64
N THR A 252 5.49 -0.30 -10.67
CA THR A 252 4.70 0.63 -9.86
C THR A 252 4.56 1.99 -10.56
N THR A 253 3.58 2.78 -10.14
CA THR A 253 3.38 4.17 -10.61
C THR A 253 4.37 5.16 -10.01
N GLY A 254 5.07 4.77 -8.93
CA GLY A 254 5.86 5.70 -8.11
C GLY A 254 5.01 6.62 -7.24
N ASN A 255 3.70 6.37 -7.15
CA ASN A 255 2.76 7.17 -6.37
C ASN A 255 2.17 6.36 -5.21
N ARG A 256 1.54 7.08 -4.27
CA ARG A 256 0.73 6.50 -3.19
C ARG A 256 -0.61 7.22 -3.01
N VAL A 257 -1.51 6.55 -2.30
CA VAL A 257 -2.71 7.14 -1.67
C VAL A 257 -2.60 7.00 -0.16
N LEU A 258 -3.35 7.82 0.58
CA LEU A 258 -3.27 7.89 2.04
C LEU A 258 -4.63 7.56 2.66
N LEU A 259 -4.65 6.59 3.57
CA LEU A 259 -5.83 6.19 4.33
C LEU A 259 -5.58 6.41 5.82
N ILE A 260 -6.66 6.67 6.55
CA ILE A 260 -6.69 6.82 8.01
C ILE A 260 -7.53 5.67 8.55
N TYR A 261 -7.01 4.94 9.53
CA TYR A 261 -7.71 3.85 10.20
C TYR A 261 -7.86 4.16 11.68
N SER A 262 -9.11 4.14 12.16
CA SER A 262 -9.46 4.45 13.55
C SER A 262 -9.43 3.22 14.48
N GLY A 263 -9.15 2.02 13.95
CA GLY A 263 -9.32 0.75 14.66
C GLY A 263 -10.61 0.00 14.29
N ILE A 264 -11.63 0.70 13.80
CA ILE A 264 -12.88 0.09 13.28
C ILE A 264 -13.36 0.72 11.96
N HIS A 265 -12.87 1.90 11.59
CA HIS A 265 -13.33 2.64 10.43
C HIS A 265 -12.15 3.15 9.60
N TYR A 266 -12.33 3.16 8.27
CA TYR A 266 -11.37 3.72 7.32
C TYR A 266 -11.91 5.01 6.71
N ASP A 267 -11.07 6.03 6.68
CA ASP A 267 -11.28 7.28 5.96
C ASP A 267 -10.11 7.57 4.99
N ALA A 268 -10.26 8.58 4.14
CA ALA A 268 -9.21 9.03 3.23
C ALA A 268 -8.51 10.29 3.74
N ALA A 269 -7.24 10.46 3.38
CA ALA A 269 -6.53 11.73 3.50
C ALA A 269 -6.16 12.25 2.11
N VAL A 270 -6.62 13.46 1.76
CA VAL A 270 -6.44 14.05 0.42
C VAL A 270 -5.82 15.44 0.51
N ILE A 271 -5.09 15.85 -0.54
CA ILE A 271 -4.55 17.20 -0.66
C ILE A 271 -5.62 18.13 -1.22
N ALA A 272 -5.98 19.16 -0.46
CA ALA A 272 -6.82 20.26 -0.89
C ALA A 272 -5.96 21.51 -1.16
N PRO A 273 -6.25 22.29 -2.23
CA PRO A 273 -5.56 23.55 -2.48
C PRO A 273 -5.86 24.59 -1.38
N GLU A 274 -7.04 24.53 -0.79
CA GLU A 274 -7.48 25.35 0.33
C GLU A 274 -8.40 24.57 1.28
N VAL A 275 -8.49 25.01 2.52
CA VAL A 275 -9.41 24.41 3.51
C VAL A 275 -10.84 24.63 3.04
N GLY A 276 -11.62 23.55 2.98
CA GLY A 276 -13.01 23.61 2.50
C GLY A 276 -13.17 23.50 0.98
N ALA A 277 -12.08 23.30 0.22
CA ALA A 277 -12.17 23.06 -1.21
C ALA A 277 -13.11 21.88 -1.52
N PRO A 278 -13.89 21.95 -2.62
CA PRO A 278 -14.69 20.84 -3.10
C PRO A 278 -13.87 19.56 -3.31
N ALA A 279 -14.50 18.40 -3.13
CA ALA A 279 -13.81 17.11 -3.20
C ALA A 279 -13.18 16.86 -4.58
N GLU A 280 -13.82 17.34 -5.65
CA GLU A 280 -13.35 17.23 -7.03
C GLU A 280 -12.08 18.04 -7.32
N TRP A 281 -11.75 19.03 -6.49
CA TRP A 281 -10.50 19.80 -6.60
C TRP A 281 -9.37 19.23 -5.75
N CYS A 282 -9.65 18.19 -4.98
CA CYS A 282 -8.66 17.55 -4.14
C CYS A 282 -7.86 16.50 -4.93
N MET A 283 -6.57 16.43 -4.64
CA MET A 283 -5.67 15.40 -5.15
C MET A 283 -5.53 14.27 -4.13
N SER A 284 -5.86 13.05 -4.53
CA SER A 284 -5.81 11.85 -3.67
C SER A 284 -4.56 10.99 -3.89
N ILE A 285 -3.91 11.14 -5.04
CA ILE A 285 -2.70 10.40 -5.43
C ILE A 285 -1.50 11.34 -5.35
N VAL A 286 -0.50 10.98 -4.56
CA VAL A 286 0.71 11.79 -4.32
C VAL A 286 1.97 11.01 -4.68
N PRO A 287 3.06 11.67 -5.12
CA PRO A 287 4.31 10.98 -5.43
C PRO A 287 4.96 10.42 -4.16
N VAL A 288 5.63 9.27 -4.28
CA VAL A 288 6.54 8.74 -3.26
C VAL A 288 7.90 9.42 -3.44
N VAL A 289 8.30 10.24 -2.47
CA VAL A 289 9.54 11.06 -2.58
C VAL A 289 10.55 10.77 -1.47
N GLY A 290 10.18 9.97 -0.47
CA GLY A 290 11.08 9.50 0.58
C GLY A 290 10.57 8.23 1.26
N GLU A 291 11.34 7.74 2.22
CA GLU A 291 11.00 6.60 3.06
C GLU A 291 10.60 7.08 4.47
N GLY A 292 9.52 6.51 5.02
CA GLY A 292 9.04 6.84 6.36
C GLY A 292 8.89 8.36 6.58
N ASP A 293 9.49 8.88 7.65
CA ASP A 293 9.38 10.29 8.05
C ASP A 293 10.17 11.26 7.16
N SER A 294 11.03 10.76 6.28
CA SER A 294 11.69 11.61 5.27
C SER A 294 10.73 12.02 4.16
N ASP A 295 9.60 11.31 4.00
CA ASP A 295 8.56 11.68 3.06
C ASP A 295 7.61 12.72 3.70
N PRO A 296 7.45 13.91 3.10
CA PRO A 296 6.65 15.00 3.66
C PRO A 296 5.17 14.62 3.78
N MET A 297 4.66 13.74 2.91
CA MET A 297 3.27 13.30 2.96
C MET A 297 3.02 12.33 4.12
N ILE A 298 3.98 11.48 4.44
CA ILE A 298 3.91 10.60 5.62
C ILE A 298 4.05 11.41 6.90
N ALA A 299 4.97 12.37 6.95
CA ALA A 299 5.11 13.27 8.08
C ALA A 299 3.84 14.09 8.33
N ALA A 300 3.19 14.58 7.27
CA ALA A 300 1.89 15.26 7.36
C ALA A 300 0.78 14.30 7.84
N LEU A 301 0.71 13.09 7.30
CA LEU A 301 -0.27 12.08 7.70
C LEU A 301 -0.15 11.74 9.20
N LYS A 302 1.07 11.59 9.72
CA LYS A 302 1.32 11.39 11.15
C LYS A 302 0.84 12.55 12.02
N LYS A 303 1.09 13.80 11.61
CA LYS A 303 0.57 14.97 12.32
C LYS A 303 -0.96 15.03 12.32
N LEU A 304 -1.59 14.59 11.22
CA LEU A 304 -3.05 14.50 11.15
C LEU A 304 -3.58 13.42 12.10
N ALA A 305 -2.96 12.24 12.12
CA ALA A 305 -3.29 11.19 13.07
C ALA A 305 -3.08 11.62 14.54
N GLU A 306 -2.02 12.38 14.85
CA GLU A 306 -1.81 12.95 16.18
C GLU A 306 -2.95 13.90 16.60
N LYS A 307 -3.44 14.73 15.68
CA LYS A 307 -4.62 15.58 15.94
C LYS A 307 -5.87 14.75 16.23
N LEU A 308 -6.12 13.72 15.43
CA LEU A 308 -7.27 12.82 15.62
C LEU A 308 -7.16 12.04 16.94
N ARG A 309 -5.96 11.56 17.27
CA ARG A 309 -5.68 10.89 18.54
C ARG A 309 -5.88 11.80 19.74
N ALA A 310 -5.47 13.06 19.66
CA ALA A 310 -5.71 14.04 20.71
C ALA A 310 -7.22 14.30 20.95
N LYS A 311 -8.04 14.13 19.91
CA LYS A 311 -9.51 14.15 19.99
C LYS A 311 -10.13 12.81 20.39
N LYS A 312 -9.31 11.77 20.64
CA LYS A 312 -9.75 10.39 20.88
C LYS A 312 -10.63 9.83 19.76
N ALA A 313 -10.38 10.24 18.51
CA ALA A 313 -11.09 9.75 17.33
C ALA A 313 -10.55 8.38 16.86
N TYR A 314 -10.53 7.41 17.76
CA TYR A 314 -10.10 6.03 17.51
C TYR A 314 -10.77 5.07 18.51
N THR A 315 -10.89 3.80 18.13
CA THR A 315 -11.47 2.72 18.94
C THR A 315 -10.48 1.56 19.02
N ASN A 316 -10.00 1.26 20.23
CA ASN A 316 -9.16 0.09 20.46
C ASN A 316 -10.01 -1.15 20.72
N THR A 317 -10.18 -1.98 19.70
CA THR A 317 -10.97 -3.21 19.77
C THR A 317 -10.41 -4.26 20.75
N ALA A 318 -9.15 -4.14 21.18
CA ALA A 318 -8.58 -5.06 22.16
C ALA A 318 -8.96 -4.70 23.60
N THR A 319 -9.27 -3.44 23.90
CA THR A 319 -9.40 -2.97 25.30
C THR A 319 -10.67 -2.20 25.63
N PHE A 320 -11.50 -1.87 24.64
CA PHE A 320 -12.73 -1.10 24.85
C PHE A 320 -13.74 -1.82 25.76
N ASP A 321 -14.50 -1.04 26.51
CA ASP A 321 -15.51 -1.55 27.42
C ASP A 321 -16.84 -1.72 26.66
N LEU A 322 -17.32 -2.95 26.64
CA LEU A 322 -18.53 -3.40 25.96
C LEU A 322 -19.57 -3.83 26.97
N LYS A 323 -20.83 -3.74 26.58
CA LYS A 323 -21.97 -4.31 27.29
C LYS A 323 -22.73 -5.21 26.34
N CYS A 324 -23.03 -6.44 26.77
CA CYS A 324 -23.98 -7.26 26.05
C CYS A 324 -25.39 -6.69 26.24
N GLU A 325 -26.05 -6.29 25.16
CA GLU A 325 -27.39 -5.69 25.21
C GLU A 325 -28.50 -6.70 25.53
N ILE A 326 -28.20 -8.00 25.43
CA ILE A 326 -29.16 -9.07 25.74
C ILE A 326 -29.19 -9.39 27.23
N CYS A 327 -28.03 -9.52 27.88
CA CYS A 327 -27.94 -9.92 29.29
C CYS A 327 -27.32 -8.88 30.22
N GLY A 328 -26.87 -7.74 29.70
CA GLY A 328 -26.29 -6.65 30.48
C GLY A 328 -24.87 -6.89 31.00
N LYS A 329 -24.21 -8.00 30.65
CA LYS A 329 -22.85 -8.29 31.11
C LYS A 329 -21.86 -7.29 30.51
N GLY A 330 -21.06 -6.66 31.36
CA GLY A 330 -19.88 -5.88 30.94
C GLY A 330 -18.76 -6.80 30.47
N LEU A 331 -18.12 -6.43 29.37
CA LEU A 331 -17.12 -7.20 28.63
C LEU A 331 -15.98 -6.26 28.25
N LYS A 332 -14.76 -6.77 28.16
CA LYS A 332 -13.60 -5.98 27.79
C LYS A 332 -12.95 -6.50 26.51
N GLY A 333 -13.01 -5.69 25.47
CA GLY A 333 -12.44 -5.98 24.16
C GLY A 333 -13.17 -7.08 23.39
N GLU A 334 -12.76 -7.25 22.14
CA GLU A 334 -13.34 -8.21 21.20
C GLU A 334 -13.21 -9.66 21.69
N LYS A 335 -12.09 -9.98 22.37
CA LYS A 335 -11.83 -11.34 22.86
C LYS A 335 -12.90 -11.79 23.86
N GLU A 336 -13.27 -10.94 24.82
CA GLU A 336 -14.31 -11.27 25.80
C GLU A 336 -15.69 -11.31 25.15
N ALA A 337 -15.97 -10.38 24.21
CA ALA A 337 -17.22 -10.40 23.44
C ALA A 337 -17.40 -11.70 22.63
N ARG A 338 -16.33 -12.18 21.99
CA ARG A 338 -16.35 -13.42 21.20
C ARG A 338 -16.53 -14.66 22.08
N SER A 339 -15.85 -14.72 23.23
CA SER A 339 -16.04 -15.80 24.21
C SER A 339 -17.48 -15.81 24.71
N HIS A 340 -17.99 -14.64 25.10
CA HIS A 340 -19.36 -14.48 25.59
C HIS A 340 -20.41 -14.92 24.58
N ALA A 341 -20.28 -14.50 23.32
CA ALA A 341 -21.17 -14.91 22.25
C ALA A 341 -21.11 -16.42 21.97
N SER A 342 -19.91 -17.00 22.02
CA SER A 342 -19.72 -18.44 21.81
C SER A 342 -20.34 -19.28 22.93
N GLU A 343 -20.29 -18.80 24.17
CA GLU A 343 -20.83 -19.45 25.35
C GLU A 343 -22.35 -19.28 25.48
N THR A 344 -22.89 -18.12 25.09
CA THR A 344 -24.28 -17.73 25.37
C THR A 344 -25.18 -17.65 24.14
N GLY A 345 -24.60 -17.60 22.95
CA GLY A 345 -25.31 -17.27 21.71
C GLY A 345 -25.71 -15.79 21.59
N HIS A 346 -25.31 -14.93 22.54
CA HIS A 346 -25.61 -13.50 22.49
C HIS A 346 -24.71 -12.77 21.50
N THR A 347 -25.31 -12.02 20.59
CA THR A 347 -24.60 -11.36 19.49
C THR A 347 -24.88 -9.86 19.41
N SER A 348 -25.49 -9.25 20.43
CA SER A 348 -25.72 -7.80 20.47
C SER A 348 -24.86 -7.20 21.58
N PHE A 349 -23.97 -6.29 21.19
CA PHE A 349 -23.00 -5.60 22.05
C PHE A 349 -23.09 -4.09 21.80
N GLY A 350 -22.96 -3.27 22.84
CA GLY A 350 -22.85 -1.83 22.76
C GLY A 350 -21.66 -1.34 23.58
N GLU A 351 -21.10 -0.18 23.25
CA GLU A 351 -20.11 0.48 24.12
C GLU A 351 -20.82 1.15 25.32
N PHE A 352 -20.09 1.33 26.42
CA PHE A 352 -20.61 1.98 27.64
C PHE A 352 -20.81 3.49 27.54
#